data_AF-A0A7G6YUX5-F1
#
_entry.id   AF-A0A7G6YUX5-F1
#
_cell.length_a   1.000
_cell.length_b   1.000
_cell.length_c   1.000
_cell.angle_alpha   90.00
_cell.angle_beta   90.00
_cell.angle_gamma   90.00
#
_symmetry.space_group_name_H-M   'P 1'
#
loop_
_entity.id
_entity.type
_entity.pdbx_description
1 polymer ?
#
loop_
_entity_poly.entity_id
_entity_poly.type
_entity_poly.pdbx_seq_one_letter_code
_entity_poly.pdbx_strand_id
1 'polypeptide(L)'
;MKASEAPTIQSPAWNQYRSQVIAAIADVEVLMHQLDKGINSEVLTEEVAQRLGMEIDTPAAYEALLKLVKATRQIAREGLRRTCELQGGQFSLAL
;
A
#
# COMPACT_ATOMS: atom_id res chain seq x y z
N MET A 1 12.43 -18.41 28.76
CA MET A 1 11.10 -18.15 28.16
C MET A 1 11.23 -16.87 27.34
N LYS A 2 11.23 -16.96 26.00
CA LYS A 2 11.30 -15.77 25.15
C LYS A 2 9.88 -15.23 24.96
N ALA A 3 9.61 -14.07 25.55
CA ALA A 3 8.42 -13.31 25.22
C ALA A 3 8.53 -12.90 23.75
N SER A 4 7.68 -13.47 22.89
CA SER A 4 7.41 -12.91 21.57
C SER A 4 6.83 -11.52 21.78
N GLU A 5 7.67 -10.51 21.68
CA GLU A 5 7.23 -9.12 21.60
C GLU A 5 6.42 -8.98 20.32
N ALA A 6 5.10 -8.89 20.48
CA ALA A 6 4.23 -8.44 19.40
C ALA A 6 4.77 -7.07 18.93
N PRO A 7 4.94 -6.86 17.61
CA PRO A 7 5.43 -5.59 17.08
C PRO A 7 4.49 -4.49 17.54
N THR A 8 4.96 -3.74 18.54
CA THR A 8 4.20 -2.64 19.10
C THR A 8 4.12 -1.57 18.01
N ILE A 9 2.95 -0.96 17.84
CA ILE A 9 2.64 0.09 16.84
C ILE A 9 3.68 1.24 16.81
N GLN A 10 4.53 1.33 17.84
CA GLN A 10 5.60 2.32 18.02
C GLN A 10 6.96 1.92 17.42
N SER A 11 7.13 0.74 16.83
CA SER A 11 8.40 0.39 16.17
C SER A 11 8.61 1.24 14.92
N PRO A 12 9.70 2.03 14.82
CA PRO A 12 10.00 2.82 13.63
C PRO A 12 10.10 1.96 12.37
N ALA A 13 10.62 0.73 12.50
CA ALA A 13 10.71 -0.23 11.41
C ALA A 13 9.33 -0.67 10.91
N TRP A 14 8.35 -0.83 11.81
CA TRP A 14 6.97 -1.16 11.42
C TRP A 14 6.29 -0.01 10.67
N ASN A 15 6.49 1.23 11.13
CA ASN A 15 5.94 2.41 10.46
C ASN A 15 6.57 2.64 9.08
N GLN A 16 7.86 2.36 8.94
CA GLN A 16 8.53 2.39 7.64
C GLN A 16 7.96 1.33 6.70
N TYR A 17 7.87 0.07 7.17
CA TYR A 17 7.29 -1.02 6.38
C TYR A 17 5.85 -0.73 5.94
N ARG A 18 5.01 -0.25 6.87
CA ARG A 18 3.63 0.16 6.56
C ARG A 18 3.58 1.30 5.53
N SER A 19 4.46 2.28 5.63
CA SER A 19 4.54 3.39 4.66
C SER A 19 4.96 2.88 3.27
N GLN A 20 5.91 1.95 3.20
CA GLN A 20 6.33 1.33 1.94
C GLN A 20 5.19 0.53 1.29
N VAL A 21 4.44 -0.23 2.09
CA VAL A 21 3.26 -0.96 1.60
C VAL A 21 2.19 -0.01 1.07
N ILE A 22 1.91 1.09 1.78
CA ILE A 22 0.95 2.11 1.31
C ILE A 22 1.39 2.73 -0.01
N ALA A 23 2.68 3.07 -0.16
CA ALA A 23 3.23 3.63 -1.39
C ALA A 23 3.13 2.62 -2.55
N ALA A 24 3.52 1.36 -2.32
CA ALA A 24 3.41 0.31 -3.33
C ALA A 24 1.97 0.08 -3.78
N ILE A 25 1.00 0.10 -2.85
CA ILE A 25 -0.43 0.00 -3.20
C ILE A 25 -0.87 1.19 -4.06
N ALA A 26 -0.44 2.41 -3.69
CA ALA A 26 -0.79 3.62 -4.44
C ALA A 26 -0.24 3.54 -5.88
N ASP A 27 1.00 3.12 -6.06
CA ASP A 27 1.62 2.97 -7.39
C ASP A 27 0.88 1.95 -8.26
N VAL A 28 0.48 0.81 -7.69
CA VAL A 28 -0.31 -0.20 -8.41
C VAL A 28 -1.68 0.35 -8.81
N GLU A 29 -2.38 1.01 -7.89
CA GLU A 29 -3.71 1.56 -8.15
C GLU A 29 -3.65 2.68 -9.21
N VAL A 30 -2.61 3.52 -9.21
CA VAL A 30 -2.37 4.52 -10.26
C VAL A 30 -2.14 3.86 -11.61
N LEU A 31 -1.28 2.83 -11.67
CA LEU A 31 -1.03 2.09 -12.91
C LEU A 31 -2.31 1.46 -13.45
N MET A 32 -3.10 0.82 -12.58
CA MET A 32 -4.36 0.17 -12.98
C MET A 32 -5.39 1.20 -13.43
N HIS A 33 -5.45 2.36 -12.79
CA HIS A 33 -6.31 3.47 -13.21
C HIS A 33 -5.92 4.02 -14.58
N GLN A 34 -4.61 4.19 -14.86
CA GLN A 34 -4.12 4.60 -16.18
C GLN A 34 -4.46 3.59 -17.29
N LEU A 35 -4.56 2.31 -16.94
CA LEU A 35 -4.94 1.24 -17.85
C LEU A 35 -6.46 1.04 -17.96
N ASP A 36 -7.26 1.86 -17.28
CA ASP A 36 -8.72 1.72 -17.13
C ASP A 36 -9.14 0.32 -16.64
N LYS A 37 -8.36 -0.24 -15.71
CA LYS A 37 -8.57 -1.58 -15.14
C LYS A 37 -8.84 -1.51 -13.64
N GLY A 38 -9.77 -2.34 -13.20
CA GLY A 38 -9.95 -2.65 -11.78
C GLY A 38 -8.98 -3.73 -11.31
N ILE A 39 -8.54 -3.66 -10.05
CA ILE A 39 -7.70 -4.70 -9.43
C ILE A 39 -8.34 -5.20 -8.12
N ASN A 40 -8.45 -6.52 -7.97
CA ASN A 40 -8.92 -7.14 -6.73
C ASN A 40 -7.81 -7.15 -5.67
N SER A 41 -8.11 -7.62 -4.45
CA SER A 41 -7.14 -7.54 -3.36
C SER A 41 -6.06 -8.61 -3.45
N GLU A 42 -6.38 -9.77 -4.05
CA GLU A 42 -5.44 -10.87 -4.24
C GLU A 42 -4.33 -10.47 -5.22
N VAL A 43 -4.70 -10.03 -6.44
CA VAL A 43 -3.74 -9.58 -7.46
C VAL A 43 -2.97 -8.35 -6.98
N LEU A 44 -3.62 -7.41 -6.28
CA LEU A 44 -2.94 -6.27 -5.67
C LEU A 44 -1.88 -6.71 -4.66
N THR A 45 -2.10 -7.81 -3.93
CA THR A 45 -1.15 -8.32 -2.94
C THR A 45 0.09 -8.89 -3.61
N GLU A 46 -0.08 -9.62 -4.71
CA GLU A 46 1.03 -10.15 -5.52
C GLU A 46 1.86 -9.02 -6.14
N GLU A 47 1.20 -8.02 -6.72
CA GLU A 47 1.85 -6.85 -7.33
C GLU A 47 2.62 -6.00 -6.31
N VAL A 48 2.10 -5.89 -5.08
CA VAL A 48 2.77 -5.20 -3.97
C VAL A 48 3.96 -6.01 -3.49
N ALA A 49 3.83 -7.34 -3.37
CA ALA A 49 4.95 -8.21 -2.99
C ALA A 49 6.11 -8.09 -3.98
N GLN A 50 5.81 -8.11 -5.28
CA GLN A 50 6.81 -7.95 -6.32
C GLN A 50 7.50 -6.59 -6.26
N ARG A 51 6.75 -5.50 -6.06
CA ARG A 51 7.33 -4.14 -5.93
C ARG A 51 8.20 -3.97 -4.68
N LEU A 52 7.88 -4.67 -3.61
CA LEU A 52 8.67 -4.67 -2.38
C LEU A 52 9.85 -5.65 -2.43
N GLY A 53 10.02 -6.40 -3.53
CA GLY A 53 11.06 -7.43 -3.64
C GLY A 53 10.89 -8.54 -2.61
N MET A 54 9.66 -8.81 -2.16
CA MET A 54 9.36 -9.81 -1.16
C MET A 54 9.10 -11.17 -1.80
N GLU A 55 9.90 -12.16 -1.46
CA GLU A 55 9.59 -13.57 -1.73
C GLU A 55 8.57 -14.05 -0.69
N ILE A 56 7.40 -14.48 -1.17
CA ILE A 56 6.34 -15.02 -0.33
C ILE A 56 6.34 -16.54 -0.48
N ASP A 57 7.21 -17.19 0.29
CA ASP A 57 7.42 -18.64 0.20
C ASP A 57 6.43 -19.45 1.04
N THR A 58 5.61 -18.77 1.85
CA THR A 58 4.65 -19.44 2.74
C THR A 58 3.24 -18.87 2.61
N PRO A 59 2.20 -19.73 2.70
CA PRO A 59 0.81 -19.26 2.74
C PRO A 59 0.52 -18.29 3.89
N ALA A 60 1.18 -18.48 5.05
CA ALA A 60 1.02 -17.60 6.20
C ALA A 60 1.55 -16.19 5.95
N ALA A 61 2.70 -16.05 5.26
CA ALA A 61 3.23 -14.76 4.87
C ALA A 61 2.34 -14.06 3.85
N TYR A 62 1.79 -14.82 2.89
CA TYR A 62 0.82 -14.30 1.92
C TYR A 62 -0.41 -13.74 2.62
N GLU A 63 -1.02 -14.50 3.53
CA GLU A 63 -2.19 -14.05 4.27
C GLU A 63 -1.93 -12.78 5.10
N ALA A 64 -0.75 -12.69 5.72
CA ALA A 64 -0.37 -11.52 6.50
C ALA A 64 -0.27 -10.27 5.60
N LEU A 65 0.35 -10.40 4.42
CA LEU A 65 0.43 -9.30 3.46
C LEU A 65 -0.96 -8.94 2.91
N LEU A 66 -1.79 -9.93 2.56
CA LEU A 66 -3.14 -9.71 2.06
C LEU A 66 -3.99 -8.93 3.08
N LYS A 67 -3.91 -9.29 4.37
CA LYS A 67 -4.59 -8.57 5.45
C LYS A 67 -4.08 -7.12 5.55
N LEU A 68 -2.77 -6.92 5.44
CA LEU A 68 -2.17 -5.59 5.49
C LEU A 68 -2.58 -4.73 4.29
N VAL A 69 -2.57 -5.29 3.09
CA VAL A 69 -3.02 -4.63 1.85
C VAL A 69 -4.48 -4.23 1.98
N LYS A 70 -5.36 -5.15 2.39
CA LYS A 70 -6.79 -4.83 2.61
C LYS A 70 -6.99 -3.71 3.63
N ALA A 71 -6.25 -3.73 4.74
CA ALA A 71 -6.34 -2.72 5.79
C ALA A 71 -5.79 -1.34 5.38
N THR A 72 -4.78 -1.29 4.51
CA THR A 72 -4.08 -0.06 4.13
C THR A 72 -4.51 0.51 2.78
N ARG A 73 -5.25 -0.24 1.97
CA ARG A 73 -5.73 0.17 0.64
C ARG A 73 -6.55 1.47 0.67
N GLN A 74 -7.44 1.63 1.64
CA GLN A 74 -8.21 2.87 1.77
C GLN A 74 -7.32 4.07 2.10
N ILE A 75 -6.27 3.86 2.91
CA ILE A 75 -5.31 4.91 3.26
C ILE A 75 -4.49 5.32 2.03
N ALA A 76 -4.06 4.35 1.22
CA ALA A 76 -3.36 4.61 -0.04
C ALA A 76 -4.24 5.40 -1.02
N ARG A 77 -5.52 5.03 -1.18
CA ARG A 77 -6.48 5.75 -2.03
C ARG A 77 -6.76 7.17 -1.55
N GLU A 78 -6.91 7.37 -0.25
CA GLU A 78 -7.07 8.70 0.34
C GLU A 78 -5.80 9.55 0.16
N GLY A 79 -4.62 8.93 0.31
CA GLY A 79 -3.35 9.57 -0.02
C GLY A 79 -3.29 10.04 -1.48
N LEU A 80 -3.65 9.16 -2.41
CA LEU A 80 -3.76 9.48 -3.84
C LEU A 80 -4.73 10.62 -4.11
N ARG A 81 -5.92 10.57 -3.51
CA ARG A 81 -6.93 11.62 -3.63
C ARG A 81 -6.38 12.97 -3.18
N ARG A 82 -5.72 13.03 -2.02
CA ARG A 82 -5.12 14.26 -1.51
C ARG A 82 -3.99 14.76 -2.39
N THR A 83 -3.14 13.89 -2.92
CA THR A 83 -2.09 14.32 -3.87
C THR A 83 -2.69 14.84 -5.17
N CYS A 84 -3.75 14.21 -5.67
CA CYS A 84 -4.47 14.69 -6.85
C CYS A 84 -5.21 16.02 -6.58
N GLU A 85 -5.77 16.23 -5.39
CA GLU A 85 -6.39 17.51 -4.99
C GLU A 85 -5.34 18.61 -4.78
N LEU A 86 -4.17 18.28 -4.22
CA LEU A 86 -3.05 19.22 -4.08
C LEU A 86 -2.43 19.61 -5.43
N GLN A 87 -2.27 18.65 -6.34
CA GLN A 87 -1.74 18.90 -7.69
C GLN A 87 -2.81 19.51 -8.61
N GLY A 88 -4.08 19.13 -8.45
CA GLY A 88 -5.23 19.71 -9.14
C GLY A 88 -5.57 21.13 -8.68
N GLY A 89 -5.25 21.46 -7.43
CA GLY A 89 -5.28 22.83 -6.90
C GLY A 89 -4.18 23.74 -7.48
N GLN A 90 -3.19 23.17 -8.16
CA GLN A 90 -2.15 23.92 -8.88
C GLN A 90 -2.52 24.24 -10.35
N PHE A 91 -3.66 23.74 -10.84
CA PHE A 91 -4.14 23.99 -12.22
C PHE A 91 -5.36 24.92 -12.32
N SER A 92 -5.73 25.65 -11.28
CA SER A 92 -6.78 26.66 -11.40
C SER A 92 -6.57 27.78 -10.40
N LEU A 93 -5.82 28.80 -10.82
CA LEU A 93 -6.13 30.23 -10.66
C LEU A 93 -5.11 31.02 -11.51
N ALA A 94 -5.13 30.75 -12.82
CA ALA A 94 -4.63 31.65 -13.85
C ALA A 94 -5.76 31.88 -14.85
N LEU A 95 -6.84 32.49 -14.37
CA LEU A 95 -7.82 33.23 -15.15
C LEU A 95 -8.17 34.48 -14.37
#